data_AF-A0A0U9H5A3-F1
#
_entry.id   AF-A0A0U9H5A3-F1
#
_cell.length_a   1.000
_cell.length_b   1.000
_cell.length_c   1.000
_cell.angle_alpha   90.00
_cell.angle_beta   90.00
_cell.angle_gamma   90.00
#
_symmetry.space_group_name_H-M   'P 1'
#
loop_
_entity.id
_entity.type
_entity.pdbx_description
1 polymer ?
#
loop_
_entity_poly.entity_id
_entity_poly.type
_entity_poly.pdbx_seq_one_letter_code
_entity_poly.pdbx_strand_id
1 'polypeptide(L)'
;MSMESFFGLRTTVMIQYWRSTEDLLAYAKGSNHLKAWKNFNQKVGDNPAVGIYHETYVVKQGNYESVYGNMPQYGLAQAMPRIPINPEKRSARKRLTSSTK
;
A
#
# COMPACT_ATOMS: atom_id res chain seq x y z
N MET A 1 -9.66 -4.15 0.70
CA MET A 1 -8.69 -3.02 0.81
C MET A 1 -7.97 -3.20 2.13
N SER A 2 -6.63 -3.24 2.10
CA SER A 2 -5.80 -3.20 3.31
C SER A 2 -5.04 -1.88 3.29
N MET A 3 -4.84 -1.29 4.47
CA MET A 3 -4.05 -0.09 4.63
C MET A 3 -3.33 -0.10 5.98
N GLU A 4 -2.20 0.62 6.04
CA GLU A 4 -1.42 0.81 7.25
C GLU A 4 -1.09 2.29 7.39
N SER A 5 -1.23 2.83 8.60
CA SER A 5 -0.89 4.23 8.91
C SER A 5 0.30 4.28 9.86
N PHE A 6 1.27 5.14 9.55
CA PHE A 6 2.45 5.41 10.33
C PHE A 6 2.44 6.87 10.76
N PHE A 7 2.56 7.12 12.06
CA PHE A 7 2.56 8.47 12.62
C PHE A 7 3.95 8.79 13.15
N GLY A 8 4.67 9.64 12.42
CA GLY A 8 5.88 10.29 12.89
C GLY A 8 5.57 11.67 13.49
N LEU A 9 6.59 12.31 14.05
CA LEU A 9 6.44 13.65 14.66
C LEU A 9 6.01 14.73 13.66
N ARG A 10 6.60 14.72 12.46
CA ARG A 10 6.31 15.71 11.40
C ARG A 10 5.63 15.11 10.16
N THR A 11 5.67 13.79 10.01
CA THR A 11 5.20 13.11 8.81
C THR A 11 4.30 11.96 9.21
N THR A 12 3.11 11.92 8.60
CA THR A 12 2.24 10.74 8.64
C THR A 12 2.25 10.10 7.26
N VAL A 13 2.36 8.76 7.20
CA VAL A 13 2.37 7.99 5.96
C VAL A 13 1.26 6.96 5.99
N MET A 14 0.52 6.83 4.89
CA MET A 14 -0.47 5.77 4.72
C MET A 14 -0.09 4.92 3.52
N ILE A 15 0.10 3.62 3.76
CA ILE A 15 0.34 2.62 2.70
C ILE A 15 -0.96 1.90 2.43
N GLN A 16 -1.39 1.84 1.17
CA GLN A 16 -2.63 1.18 0.77
C GLN A 16 -2.34 0.10 -0.26
N TYR A 17 -2.98 -1.05 -0.10
CA TYR A 17 -2.86 -2.18 -1.02
C TYR A 17 -4.14 -2.30 -1.85
N TRP A 18 -3.96 -2.17 -3.16
CA TRP A 18 -5.03 -2.20 -4.14
C TRP A 18 -4.92 -3.43 -5.02
N ARG A 19 -6.07 -4.04 -5.32
CA ARG A 19 -6.14 -5.20 -6.21
C ARG A 19 -5.92 -4.79 -7.66
N SER A 20 -6.35 -3.58 -8.05
CA SER A 20 -6.12 -3.03 -9.38
C SER A 20 -6.08 -1.50 -9.39
N THR A 21 -5.60 -0.93 -10.49
CA THR A 21 -5.59 0.51 -10.74
C THR A 21 -6.99 1.09 -10.86
N GLU A 22 -7.95 0.33 -11.39
CA GLU A 22 -9.33 0.75 -11.56
C GLU A 22 -10.01 0.91 -10.20
N ASP A 23 -9.79 -0.03 -9.27
CA ASP A 23 -10.30 0.07 -7.89
C ASP A 23 -9.75 1.33 -7.19
N LEU A 24 -8.45 1.62 -7.35
CA LEU A 24 -7.81 2.83 -6.82
C LEU A 24 -8.43 4.11 -7.40
N LEU A 25 -8.58 4.18 -8.72
CA LEU A 25 -9.11 5.35 -9.40
C LEU A 25 -10.60 5.57 -9.10
N ALA A 26 -11.37 4.49 -8.95
CA ALA A 26 -12.77 4.57 -8.54
C ALA A 26 -12.90 5.19 -7.14
N TYR A 27 -12.05 4.78 -6.20
CA TYR A 27 -12.01 5.38 -4.87
C TYR A 27 -11.57 6.85 -4.90
N ALA A 28 -10.51 7.18 -5.64
CA ALA A 28 -9.99 8.55 -5.75
C ALA A 28 -11.05 9.53 -6.32
N LYS A 29 -11.93 9.04 -7.20
CA LYS A 29 -13.07 9.80 -7.76
C LYS A 29 -14.35 9.67 -6.92
N GLY A 30 -14.32 8.91 -5.82
CA GLY A 30 -15.46 8.66 -4.95
C GLY A 30 -15.77 9.84 -4.03
N SER A 31 -17.03 9.92 -3.58
CA SER A 31 -17.56 11.04 -2.78
C SER A 31 -16.78 11.29 -1.49
N ASN A 32 -16.37 10.23 -0.78
CA ASN A 32 -15.62 10.34 0.47
C ASN A 32 -14.24 10.98 0.24
N HIS A 33 -13.50 10.52 -0.78
CA HIS A 33 -12.19 11.07 -1.10
C HIS A 33 -12.30 12.52 -1.58
N LEU A 34 -13.23 12.81 -2.49
CA LEU A 34 -13.44 14.17 -3.00
C LEU A 34 -13.87 15.15 -1.91
N LYS A 35 -14.70 14.72 -0.95
CA LYS A 35 -15.08 15.55 0.20
C LYS A 35 -13.88 15.84 1.11
N ALA A 36 -13.07 14.83 1.41
CA ALA A 36 -11.85 15.01 2.20
C ALA A 36 -10.85 15.94 1.49
N TRP A 37 -10.65 15.74 0.18
CA TRP A 37 -9.78 16.55 -0.65
C TRP A 37 -10.22 18.01 -0.72
N LYS A 38 -11.51 18.27 -0.93
CA LYS A 38 -12.07 19.63 -0.88
C LYS A 38 -11.82 20.29 0.47
N ASN A 39 -12.11 19.59 1.56
CA ASN A 39 -11.91 20.12 2.91
C ASN A 39 -10.44 20.41 3.22
N PHE A 40 -9.52 19.56 2.75
CA PHE A 40 -8.08 19.76 2.90
C PHE A 40 -7.64 21.04 2.19
N ASN A 41 -7.98 21.21 0.90
CA ASN A 41 -7.59 22.38 0.12
C ASN A 41 -8.18 23.68 0.69
N GLN A 42 -9.42 23.64 1.19
CA GLN A 42 -10.04 24.80 1.84
C GLN A 42 -9.33 25.22 3.13
N LYS A 43 -8.76 24.27 3.89
CA LYS A 43 -8.07 24.55 5.15
C LYS A 43 -6.62 24.98 4.95
N VAL A 44 -5.93 24.37 3.99
CA VAL A 44 -4.52 24.69 3.71
C VAL A 44 -4.42 25.99 2.91
N GLY A 45 -5.26 26.17 1.88
CA GLY A 45 -5.15 27.32 0.98
C GLY A 45 -3.74 27.45 0.40
N ASP A 46 -3.21 28.68 0.36
CA ASP A 46 -1.85 28.98 -0.13
C ASP A 46 -0.77 28.91 0.98
N ASN A 47 -1.01 28.15 2.06
CA ASN A 47 -0.11 28.05 3.21
C ASN A 47 0.91 26.90 3.05
N PRO A 48 2.23 27.14 3.19
CA PRO A 48 3.26 26.11 3.07
C PRO A 48 3.43 25.22 4.33
N ALA A 49 2.62 25.40 5.38
CA ALA A 49 2.79 24.70 6.66
C ALA A 49 2.54 23.18 6.58
N VAL A 50 1.73 22.70 5.61
CA VAL A 50 1.40 21.28 5.46
C VAL A 50 1.48 20.89 3.98
N GLY A 51 2.35 19.94 3.66
CA GLY A 51 2.49 19.36 2.32
C GLY A 51 1.87 17.97 2.22
N ILE A 52 1.55 17.55 0.99
CA ILE A 52 1.18 16.17 0.67
C ILE A 52 1.98 15.66 -0.51
N TYR A 53 2.20 14.35 -0.53
CA TYR A 53 2.71 13.63 -1.70
C TYR A 53 2.01 12.26 -1.77
N HIS A 54 2.01 11.66 -2.95
CA HIS A 54 1.68 10.25 -3.10
C HIS A 54 2.59 9.62 -4.15
N GLU A 55 2.82 8.32 -4.01
CA GLU A 55 3.53 7.53 -5.00
C GLU A 55 2.69 6.28 -5.26
N THR A 56 2.49 5.94 -6.53
CA THR A 56 1.72 4.75 -6.93
C THR A 56 2.62 3.81 -7.72
N TYR A 57 2.75 2.58 -7.23
CA TYR A 57 3.55 1.54 -7.86
C TYR A 57 2.65 0.41 -8.35
N VAL A 58 2.60 0.21 -9.66
CA VAL A 58 1.92 -0.94 -10.27
C VAL A 58 2.92 -2.09 -10.37
N VAL A 59 2.86 -3.02 -9.41
CA VAL A 59 3.78 -4.15 -9.35
C VAL A 59 3.12 -5.40 -9.90
N LYS A 60 3.69 -5.96 -10.97
CA LYS A 60 3.20 -7.20 -11.58
C LYS A 60 3.44 -8.40 -10.66
N GLN A 61 2.59 -9.42 -10.78
CA GLN A 61 2.82 -10.71 -10.14
C GLN A 61 4.22 -11.22 -10.45
N GLY A 62 4.92 -11.74 -9.43
CA GLY A 62 6.31 -12.20 -9.54
C GLY A 62 7.37 -11.12 -9.32
N ASN A 63 7.00 -9.83 -9.41
CA ASN A 63 7.93 -8.72 -9.22
C ASN A 63 7.89 -8.14 -7.78
N TYR A 64 7.35 -8.89 -6.83
CA TYR A 64 7.36 -8.55 -5.41
C TYR A 64 7.47 -9.82 -4.57
N GLU A 65 8.05 -9.69 -3.37
CA GLU A 65 8.09 -10.73 -2.36
C GLU A 65 7.94 -10.11 -0.97
N SER A 66 7.37 -10.87 -0.03
CA SER A 66 7.17 -10.43 1.34
C SER A 66 7.35 -11.59 2.31
N VAL A 67 8.06 -11.36 3.40
CA VAL A 67 8.26 -12.33 4.48
C VAL A 67 7.84 -11.70 5.80
N TYR A 68 7.16 -12.48 6.63
CA TYR A 68 6.68 -12.09 7.94
C TYR A 68 7.18 -13.11 8.96
N GLY A 69 7.91 -12.65 9.98
CA GLY A 69 8.38 -13.49 11.09
C GLY A 69 8.01 -12.82 12.41
N ASN A 70 7.31 -13.54 13.30
CA ASN A 70 6.82 -13.02 14.58
C ASN A 70 6.02 -11.71 14.48
N MET A 71 5.33 -11.49 13.35
CA MET A 71 4.51 -10.33 13.10
C MET A 71 3.02 -10.72 13.05
N PRO A 72 2.10 -9.85 13.50
CA PRO A 72 0.68 -10.00 13.21
C PRO A 72 0.42 -9.93 11.69
N GLN A 73 -0.81 -10.22 11.26
CA GLN A 73 -1.18 -10.07 9.85
C GLN A 73 -1.09 -8.59 9.45
N TYR A 74 -0.11 -8.27 8.60
CA TYR A 74 0.28 -6.90 8.33
C TYR A 74 0.63 -6.68 6.86
N GLY A 75 0.44 -5.46 6.37
CA GLY A 75 0.84 -5.07 5.02
C GLY A 75 0.24 -5.97 3.94
N LEU A 76 1.05 -6.39 2.96
CA LEU A 76 0.59 -7.22 1.85
C LEU A 76 -0.10 -8.54 2.28
N ALA A 77 0.25 -9.12 3.43
CA ALA A 77 -0.41 -10.32 3.97
C ALA A 77 -1.86 -10.08 4.42
N GLN A 78 -2.34 -8.84 4.54
CA GLN A 78 -3.76 -8.55 4.70
C GLN A 78 -4.51 -8.55 3.35
N ALA A 79 -3.82 -8.27 2.26
CA ALA A 79 -4.41 -8.23 0.92
C ALA A 79 -4.29 -9.56 0.16
N MET A 80 -3.35 -10.43 0.54
CA MET A 80 -3.02 -11.67 -0.16
C MET A 80 -2.95 -12.88 0.79
N PRO A 81 -3.20 -14.12 0.30
CA PRO A 81 -3.02 -15.33 1.10
C PRO A 81 -1.57 -15.50 1.59
N ARG A 82 -1.41 -15.99 2.82
CA ARG A 82 -0.10 -16.35 3.39
C ARG A 82 0.27 -17.78 3.02
N ILE A 83 1.54 -18.00 2.65
CA ILE A 83 2.08 -19.33 2.36
C ILE A 83 3.30 -19.61 3.26
N PRO A 84 3.45 -20.84 3.80
CA PRO A 84 4.65 -21.22 4.53
C PRO A 84 5.92 -21.14 3.66
N ILE A 85 7.04 -20.76 4.27
CA ILE A 85 8.35 -20.79 3.61
C ILE A 85 8.93 -22.20 3.75
N ASN A 86 9.15 -22.86 2.61
CA ASN A 86 9.84 -24.14 2.51
C ASN A 86 11.25 -23.95 1.88
N PRO A 87 12.09 -25.00 1.77
CA PRO A 87 13.44 -24.88 1.18
C PRO A 87 13.46 -24.31 -0.27
N GLU A 88 12.38 -24.50 -1.03
CA GLU A 88 12.21 -23.94 -2.37
C GLU A 88 11.91 -22.43 -2.37
N LYS A 89 11.45 -21.87 -1.25
CA LYS A 89 11.11 -20.44 -1.10
C LYS A 89 12.00 -19.71 -0.09
N ARG A 90 13.11 -20.33 0.33
CA ARG A 90 13.96 -19.82 1.43
C ARG A 90 14.64 -18.48 1.13
N SER A 91 14.95 -18.19 -0.15
CA SER A 91 15.58 -16.92 -0.53
C SER A 91 14.61 -16.00 -1.29
N ALA A 92 14.86 -14.69 -1.21
CA ALA A 92 14.10 -13.67 -1.96
C ALA A 92 14.09 -13.97 -3.46
N ARG A 93 15.26 -14.31 -4.03
CA ARG A 93 15.39 -14.68 -5.44
C ARG A 93 14.45 -15.82 -5.82
N LYS A 94 14.42 -16.90 -5.01
CA LYS A 94 13.54 -18.03 -5.27
C LYS A 94 12.05 -17.65 -5.19
N ARG A 95 11.66 -16.76 -4.27
CA ARG A 95 10.27 -16.27 -4.15
C ARG A 95 9.84 -15.38 -5.31
N LEU A 96 10.75 -14.56 -5.84
CA LEU A 96 10.50 -13.72 -7.01
C LEU A 96 10.43 -14.55 -8.31
N THR A 97 11.26 -15.60 -8.41
CA THR A 97 11.26 -16.48 -9.59
C THR A 97 10.16 -17.54 -9.57
N SER A 98 9.61 -17.90 -8.41
CA SER A 98 8.49 -18.84 -8.30
C SER A 98 7.17 -18.15 -8.64
N SER A 99 7.09 -17.57 -9.84
CA SER A 99 5.80 -17.27 -10.43
C SER A 99 5.20 -18.62 -10.84
N THR A 100 4.10 -18.95 -10.19
CA THR A 100 3.22 -20.07 -10.51
C THR A 100 3.07 -20.18 -12.03
N LYS A 101 3.37 -21.34 -12.59
CA LYS A 101 2.83 -21.76 -13.90
C LYS A 101 1.33 -21.97 -13.77
#